data_AF-A0A3C0ACM5-F1
#
_entry.id   AF-A0A3C0ACM5-F1
#
_cell.length_a   1.000
_cell.length_b   1.000
_cell.length_c   1.000
_cell.angle_alpha   90.00
_cell.angle_beta   90.00
_cell.angle_gamma   90.00
#
_symmetry.space_group_name_H-M   'P 1'
#
loop_
_entity.id
_entity.type
_entity.pdbx_description
1 polymer ?
#
loop_
_entity_poly.entity_id
_entity_poly.type
_entity_poly.pdbx_seq_one_letter_code
_entity_poly.pdbx_strand_id
1 'polypeptide(L)'
;MELLVVISIMAILVVMTVSSINFALSSDVTRGASRQVQSYLAGARDRAIYAKEPRGVRFLIDPNNPTVVTSMVYIAPSPDWIQGVIRLERIDASPVPDGIPDTILNVRGGGTDWRFLYTRGQIKDGARIKIPGDASGSWYTIDLNSSPISKPEASYDEDVDEVLRLTTPYRDPGTSAPNEVVAFAPGSGPSTYLLELPPVVLSGEEPTLLPNNAGIDLDRSYLPVSWRVTGISGGEDGLPGKAGIDDDSSGGADDNNEYLWPGSDDYRLYSSHLDLMFSPRGTVSGSEAGGGKIHFVVDTLENIQSAWRRGVNYAEGARVLFPAQGPYEFTPYDRVFVCTTAGQSGADPTV
;
A
#
# COMPACT_ATOMS: atom_id res chain seq x y z
N MET A 1 46.50 -19.39 37.64
CA MET A 1 45.26 -20.18 37.58
C MET A 1 44.08 -19.39 38.12
N GLU A 2 44.15 -18.84 39.34
CA GLU A 2 43.04 -18.08 39.94
C GLU A 2 42.59 -16.87 39.11
N LEU A 3 43.52 -16.09 38.54
CA LEU A 3 43.18 -14.93 37.69
C LEU A 3 42.45 -15.32 36.40
N LEU A 4 42.74 -16.50 35.84
CA LEU A 4 42.09 -17.01 34.63
C LEU A 4 40.65 -17.45 34.93
N VAL A 5 40.42 -18.05 36.11
CA VAL A 5 39.08 -18.42 36.59
C VAL A 5 38.24 -17.17 36.86
N VAL A 6 38.82 -16.11 37.42
CA VAL A 6 38.10 -14.85 37.66
C VAL A 6 37.71 -14.19 36.35
N ILE A 7 38.64 -14.09 35.38
CA ILE A 7 38.37 -13.48 34.08
C ILE A 7 37.29 -14.27 33.32
N SER A 8 37.30 -15.61 33.38
CA SER A 8 36.27 -16.42 32.71
C SER A 8 34.89 -16.24 33.32
N ILE A 9 34.78 -16.22 34.66
CA ILE A 9 33.50 -15.97 35.35
C ILE A 9 33.00 -14.55 35.04
N MET A 10 33.88 -13.55 35.05
CA MET A 10 33.50 -12.18 34.70
C MET A 10 33.03 -12.07 33.23
N ALA A 11 33.71 -12.73 32.29
CA ALA A 11 33.31 -12.73 30.89
C ALA A 11 31.91 -13.34 30.70
N ILE A 12 31.63 -14.48 31.37
CA ILE A 12 30.30 -15.12 31.33
C ILE A 12 29.23 -14.18 31.90
N LEU A 13 29.49 -13.57 33.06
CA LEU A 13 28.56 -12.63 33.69
C LEU A 13 28.29 -11.40 32.82
N VAL A 14 29.32 -10.84 32.19
CA VAL A 14 29.17 -9.68 31.29
C VAL A 14 28.31 -10.06 30.08
N VAL A 15 28.56 -11.19 29.43
CA VAL A 15 27.76 -11.65 28.28
C VAL A 15 26.30 -11.85 28.66
N MET A 16 26.03 -12.52 29.79
CA MET A 16 24.65 -12.70 30.28
C MET A 16 23.97 -11.36 30.61
N THR A 17 24.70 -10.43 31.22
CA THR A 17 24.15 -9.12 31.60
C THR A 17 23.82 -8.27 30.38
N VAL A 18 24.72 -8.20 29.40
CA VAL A 18 24.52 -7.44 28.15
C VAL A 18 23.35 -8.00 27.34
N SER A 19 23.24 -9.33 27.21
CA SER A 19 22.14 -9.99 26.51
C SER A 19 20.78 -9.67 27.16
N SER A 20 20.70 -9.74 28.49
CA SER A 20 19.49 -9.40 29.25
C SER A 20 19.07 -7.94 29.09
N ILE A 21 20.03 -7.00 29.14
CA ILE A 21 19.76 -5.57 28.93
C ILE A 21 19.24 -5.31 27.51
N ASN A 22 19.89 -5.88 26.49
CA ASN A 22 19.45 -5.69 25.10
C ASN A 22 18.04 -6.23 24.88
N PHE A 23 17.72 -7.42 25.43
CA PHE A 23 16.37 -7.98 25.35
C PHE A 23 15.33 -7.07 26.03
N ALA A 24 15.65 -6.55 27.22
CA ALA A 24 14.76 -5.64 27.95
C ALA A 24 14.53 -4.33 27.16
N LEU A 25 15.58 -3.73 26.61
CA LEU A 25 15.49 -2.50 25.82
C LEU A 25 14.63 -2.70 24.56
N SER A 26 14.84 -3.78 23.81
CA SER A 26 14.03 -4.07 22.62
C SER A 26 12.56 -4.34 22.97
N SER A 27 12.28 -5.04 24.08
CA SER A 27 10.92 -5.25 24.57
C SER A 27 10.22 -3.96 24.99
N ASP A 28 10.94 -3.01 25.59
CA ASP A 28 10.37 -1.74 26.01
C ASP A 28 10.10 -0.82 24.82
N VAL A 29 10.99 -0.81 23.82
CA VAL A 29 10.83 -0.06 22.56
C VAL A 29 9.61 -0.54 21.79
N THR A 30 9.48 -1.85 21.57
CA THR A 30 8.33 -2.44 20.85
C THR A 30 7.00 -2.22 21.56
N ARG A 31 6.98 -2.31 22.89
CA ARG A 31 5.78 -2.00 23.70
C ARG A 31 5.44 -0.51 23.64
N GLY A 32 6.44 0.37 23.69
CA GLY A 32 6.26 1.82 23.53
C GLY A 32 5.67 2.19 22.17
N ALA A 33 6.24 1.63 21.11
CA ALA A 33 5.76 1.82 19.74
C ALA A 33 4.32 1.31 19.56
N SER A 34 4.01 0.13 20.09
CA SER A 34 2.64 -0.43 20.05
C SER A 34 1.63 0.47 20.75
N ARG A 35 1.97 1.03 21.93
CA ARG A 35 1.11 1.99 22.63
C ARG A 35 0.93 3.28 21.83
N GLN A 36 1.98 3.75 21.16
CA GLN A 36 1.90 4.93 20.32
C GLN A 36 0.96 4.72 19.13
N VAL A 37 1.07 3.59 18.42
CA VAL A 37 0.13 3.21 17.33
C VAL A 37 -1.31 3.18 17.85
N GLN A 38 -1.56 2.49 18.97
CA GLN A 38 -2.88 2.42 19.58
C GLN A 38 -3.43 3.80 19.98
N SER A 39 -2.59 4.64 20.58
CA SER A 39 -2.95 6.00 20.98
C SER A 39 -3.28 6.88 19.77
N TYR A 40 -2.53 6.73 18.68
CA TYR A 40 -2.74 7.50 17.45
C TYR A 40 -4.06 7.09 16.78
N LEU A 41 -4.33 5.79 16.71
CA LEU A 41 -5.60 5.26 16.19
C LEU A 41 -6.80 5.68 17.04
N ALA A 42 -6.70 5.60 18.37
CA ALA A 42 -7.73 6.09 19.28
C ALA A 42 -7.94 7.61 19.12
N GLY A 43 -6.85 8.37 18.99
CA GLY A 43 -6.89 9.81 18.75
C GLY A 43 -7.54 10.18 17.43
N ALA A 44 -7.36 9.41 16.36
CA ALA A 44 -8.02 9.64 15.07
C ALA A 44 -9.51 9.37 15.15
N ARG A 45 -9.89 8.26 15.80
CA ARG A 45 -11.29 7.91 16.05
C ARG A 45 -12.00 8.99 16.87
N ASP A 46 -11.39 9.45 17.95
CA ASP A 46 -11.99 10.45 18.84
C ASP A 46 -12.11 11.82 18.12
N ARG A 47 -11.14 12.18 17.27
CA ARG A 47 -11.23 13.34 16.37
C ARG A 47 -12.37 13.22 15.37
N ALA A 48 -12.59 12.04 14.78
CA ALA A 48 -13.70 11.81 13.86
C ALA A 48 -15.07 12.01 14.55
N ILE A 49 -15.20 11.49 15.77
CA ILE A 49 -16.42 11.65 16.59
C ILE A 49 -16.64 13.12 16.95
N TYR A 50 -15.59 13.82 17.39
CA TYR A 50 -15.69 15.21 17.81
C TYR A 50 -16.01 16.16 16.64
N ALA A 51 -15.31 16.00 15.52
CA ALA A 51 -15.51 16.84 14.32
C ALA A 51 -16.82 16.54 13.59
N LYS A 52 -17.47 15.40 13.89
CA LYS A 52 -18.64 14.87 13.15
C LYS A 52 -18.36 14.65 11.66
N GLU A 53 -17.09 14.47 11.31
CA GLU A 53 -16.60 14.25 9.96
C GLU A 53 -15.61 13.08 10.00
N PRO A 54 -15.47 12.31 8.90
CA PRO A 54 -14.47 11.25 8.88
C PRO A 54 -13.07 11.82 9.14
N ARG A 55 -12.25 11.10 9.91
CA ARG A 55 -10.84 11.42 10.18
C ARG A 55 -10.07 10.12 10.29
N GLY A 56 -8.78 10.13 10.00
CA GLY A 56 -8.00 8.90 9.95
C GLY A 56 -6.54 9.06 10.30
N VAL A 57 -5.81 7.98 10.12
CA VAL A 57 -4.35 7.92 10.21
C VAL A 57 -3.81 7.44 8.87
N ARG A 58 -2.82 8.16 8.34
CA ARG A 58 -1.97 7.68 7.27
C ARG A 58 -0.69 7.12 7.87
N PHE A 59 -0.38 5.89 7.49
CA PHE A 59 0.89 5.25 7.79
C PHE A 59 1.88 5.57 6.67
N LEU A 60 3.03 6.11 7.03
CA LEU A 60 4.07 6.52 6.10
C LEU A 60 5.21 5.51 6.12
N ILE A 61 5.49 4.98 4.94
CA ILE A 61 6.53 4.00 4.69
C ILE A 61 7.90 4.69 4.81
N ASP A 62 8.90 3.97 5.33
CA ASP A 62 10.29 4.44 5.36
C ASP A 62 10.85 4.55 3.94
N PRO A 63 11.35 5.72 3.51
CA PRO A 63 11.99 5.88 2.21
C PRO A 63 13.16 4.92 1.95
N ASN A 64 13.85 4.48 3.00
CA ASN A 64 14.98 3.57 2.90
C ASN A 64 14.59 2.09 3.07
N ASN A 65 13.37 1.83 3.55
CA ASN A 65 12.87 0.47 3.72
C ASN A 65 11.37 0.38 3.42
N PRO A 66 11.01 0.07 2.16
CA PRO A 66 9.61 0.08 1.73
C PRO A 66 8.70 -0.99 2.36
N THR A 67 9.25 -1.90 3.16
CA THR A 67 8.50 -2.93 3.91
C THR A 67 8.09 -2.48 5.32
N VAL A 68 8.48 -1.26 5.72
CA VAL A 68 8.30 -0.78 7.09
C VAL A 68 7.62 0.58 7.11
N VAL A 69 6.70 0.74 8.05
CA VAL A 69 6.16 2.05 8.44
C VAL A 69 6.89 2.56 9.66
N THR A 70 7.41 3.78 9.57
CA THR A 70 8.16 4.45 10.65
C THR A 70 7.47 5.71 11.16
N SER A 71 6.46 6.23 10.46
CA SER A 71 5.71 7.40 10.91
C SER A 71 4.22 7.32 10.62
N MET A 72 3.46 8.11 11.37
CA MET A 72 2.00 8.22 11.25
C MET A 72 1.60 9.70 11.25
N VAL A 73 0.57 10.04 10.49
CA VAL A 73 0.03 11.39 10.44
C VAL A 73 -1.49 11.38 10.39
N TYR A 74 -2.15 12.34 11.04
CA TYR A 74 -3.60 12.47 10.94
C TYR A 74 -4.04 12.97 9.56
N ILE A 75 -5.11 12.38 9.06
CA ILE A 75 -5.68 12.69 7.76
C ILE A 75 -7.17 13.02 7.83
N ALA A 76 -7.62 13.71 6.79
CA ALA A 76 -8.96 14.20 6.57
C ALA A 76 -9.45 13.79 5.18
N PRO A 77 -10.76 13.64 4.95
CA PRO A 77 -11.32 13.58 3.61
C PRO A 77 -10.89 14.83 2.84
N SER A 78 -10.44 14.63 1.61
CA SER A 78 -10.27 15.75 0.69
C SER A 78 -11.65 16.29 0.31
N PRO A 79 -11.79 17.60 0.07
CA PRO A 79 -12.97 18.11 -0.64
C PRO A 79 -13.10 17.41 -1.99
N ASP A 80 -14.35 17.18 -2.40
CA ASP A 80 -14.67 16.63 -3.73
C ASP A 80 -14.17 17.58 -4.81
N TRP A 81 -13.63 17.00 -5.87
CA TRP A 81 -13.21 17.73 -7.06
C TRP A 81 -14.41 17.96 -7.98
N ILE A 82 -14.71 19.23 -8.26
CA ILE A 82 -15.92 19.66 -8.98
C ILE A 82 -15.60 20.57 -10.17
N GLN A 83 -14.32 20.66 -10.55
CA GLN A 83 -13.87 21.59 -11.58
C GLN A 83 -14.36 21.16 -12.97
N GLY A 84 -14.71 22.13 -13.81
CA GLY A 84 -15.10 21.89 -15.19
C GLY A 84 -16.50 21.32 -15.34
N VAL A 85 -16.77 20.74 -16.51
CA VAL A 85 -18.04 20.12 -16.85
C VAL A 85 -17.80 18.73 -17.43
N ILE A 86 -18.82 17.87 -17.34
CA ILE A 86 -18.76 16.54 -17.92
C ILE A 86 -19.77 16.36 -19.05
N ARG A 87 -19.49 15.40 -19.94
CA ARG A 87 -20.48 14.85 -20.86
C ARG A 87 -20.32 13.34 -20.93
N LEU A 88 -21.44 12.63 -21.01
CA LEU A 88 -21.45 11.17 -21.09
C LEU A 88 -21.37 10.72 -22.55
N GLU A 89 -20.53 9.72 -22.80
CA GLU A 89 -20.19 9.22 -24.13
C GLU A 89 -20.25 7.69 -24.22
N ARG A 90 -20.56 7.24 -25.43
CA ARG A 90 -20.58 5.86 -25.93
C ARG A 90 -19.37 5.66 -26.86
N ILE A 91 -18.16 5.93 -26.36
CA ILE A 91 -16.95 5.75 -27.18
C ILE A 91 -16.87 4.27 -27.57
N ASP A 92 -16.81 4.02 -28.89
CA ASP A 92 -16.57 2.71 -29.49
C ASP A 92 -15.12 2.28 -29.16
N ALA A 93 -15.00 1.42 -28.14
CA ALA A 93 -13.72 1.03 -27.55
C ALA A 93 -13.61 -0.50 -27.31
N SER A 94 -14.54 -1.32 -27.80
CA SER A 94 -14.43 -2.78 -27.75
C SER A 94 -13.44 -3.31 -28.80
N PRO A 95 -12.86 -4.52 -28.67
CA PRO A 95 -11.49 -4.84 -29.11
C PRO A 95 -11.16 -4.64 -30.59
N VAL A 96 -12.18 -4.42 -31.43
CA VAL A 96 -12.06 -3.80 -32.75
C VAL A 96 -13.15 -2.72 -32.83
N PRO A 97 -12.80 -1.44 -33.12
CA PRO A 97 -13.80 -0.42 -33.40
C PRO A 97 -14.70 -0.88 -34.54
N ASP A 98 -15.96 -1.19 -34.25
CA ASP A 98 -16.91 -1.72 -35.23
C ASP A 98 -17.80 -0.61 -35.83
N GLY A 99 -17.56 0.64 -35.41
CA GLY A 99 -18.32 1.81 -35.82
C GLY A 99 -19.68 1.92 -35.12
N ILE A 100 -19.94 1.09 -34.11
CA ILE A 100 -21.15 1.12 -33.28
C ILE A 100 -20.78 1.64 -31.89
N PRO A 101 -21.35 2.78 -31.45
CA PRO A 101 -21.15 3.28 -30.11
C PRO A 101 -21.53 2.26 -29.02
N ASP A 102 -20.61 2.06 -28.07
CA ASP A 102 -20.76 1.15 -26.94
C ASP A 102 -21.85 1.61 -25.94
N THR A 103 -22.03 0.87 -24.84
CA THR A 103 -22.82 1.37 -23.70
C THR A 103 -22.21 2.63 -23.07
N ILE A 104 -23.03 3.41 -22.35
CA ILE A 104 -22.60 4.66 -21.70
C ILE A 104 -21.67 4.32 -20.52
N LEU A 105 -20.38 4.22 -20.83
CA LEU A 105 -19.30 3.90 -19.88
C LEU A 105 -18.27 5.00 -19.81
N ASN A 106 -18.26 5.95 -20.75
CA ASN A 106 -17.22 6.96 -20.84
C ASN A 106 -17.76 8.31 -20.39
N VAL A 107 -17.02 8.97 -19.53
CA VAL A 107 -17.31 10.32 -19.03
C VAL A 107 -16.18 11.20 -19.52
N ARG A 108 -16.49 12.13 -20.43
CA ARG A 108 -15.51 13.11 -20.88
C ARG A 108 -15.58 14.35 -20.01
N GLY A 109 -14.41 14.82 -19.59
CA GLY A 109 -14.24 16.10 -18.91
C GLY A 109 -13.94 17.23 -19.90
N GLY A 110 -14.45 18.41 -19.62
CA GLY A 110 -14.04 19.67 -20.24
C GLY A 110 -13.62 20.67 -19.17
N GLY A 111 -12.35 21.06 -19.15
CA GLY A 111 -11.76 21.93 -18.12
C GLY A 111 -11.74 21.33 -16.72
N THR A 112 -11.74 19.99 -16.64
CA THR A 112 -11.78 19.22 -15.39
C THR A 112 -10.42 19.02 -14.74
N ASP A 113 -9.33 19.16 -15.51
CA ASP A 113 -7.94 18.93 -15.08
C ASP A 113 -7.72 17.56 -14.40
N TRP A 114 -8.48 16.54 -14.81
CA TRP A 114 -8.29 15.18 -14.31
C TRP A 114 -6.90 14.65 -14.69
N ARG A 115 -6.36 14.99 -15.86
CA ARG A 115 -5.00 14.57 -16.24
C ARG A 115 -3.94 15.09 -15.26
N PHE A 116 -4.11 16.31 -14.77
CA PHE A 116 -3.24 16.87 -13.73
C PHE A 116 -3.34 16.07 -12.42
N LEU A 117 -4.55 15.68 -12.03
CA LEU A 117 -4.75 14.83 -10.85
C LEU A 117 -4.18 13.42 -11.05
N TYR A 118 -4.32 12.85 -12.25
CA TYR A 118 -3.77 11.54 -12.63
C TYR A 118 -2.25 11.53 -12.53
N THR A 119 -1.58 12.50 -13.17
CA THR A 119 -0.11 12.59 -13.18
C THR A 119 0.47 12.83 -11.79
N ARG A 120 -0.29 13.45 -10.87
CA ARG A 120 0.07 13.59 -9.45
C ARG A 120 -0.31 12.40 -8.57
N GLY A 121 -0.90 11.34 -9.14
CA GLY A 121 -1.36 10.17 -8.40
C GLY A 121 -2.52 10.45 -7.43
N GLN A 122 -3.27 11.53 -7.66
CA GLN A 122 -4.43 11.93 -6.86
C GLN A 122 -5.73 11.27 -7.34
N ILE A 123 -5.80 10.79 -8.59
CA ILE A 123 -6.85 9.86 -9.02
C ILE A 123 -6.18 8.49 -9.17
N LYS A 124 -6.78 7.47 -8.56
CA LYS A 124 -6.31 6.09 -8.63
C LYS A 124 -7.40 5.20 -9.22
N ASP A 125 -6.98 4.03 -9.69
CA ASP A 125 -7.93 3.01 -10.12
C ASP A 125 -8.91 2.67 -8.98
N GLY A 126 -10.19 2.54 -9.32
CA GLY A 126 -11.26 2.36 -8.33
C GLY A 126 -11.74 3.65 -7.64
N ALA A 127 -11.23 4.83 -8.00
CA ALA A 127 -11.77 6.11 -7.51
C ALA A 127 -13.27 6.24 -7.83
N ARG A 128 -14.01 6.99 -7.01
CA ARG A 128 -15.46 7.12 -7.16
C ARG A 128 -15.83 8.50 -7.70
N ILE A 129 -16.81 8.51 -8.61
CA ILE A 129 -17.39 9.70 -9.20
C ILE A 129 -18.91 9.67 -9.07
N LYS A 130 -19.51 10.78 -8.63
CA LYS A 130 -20.96 10.94 -8.53
C LYS A 130 -21.51 11.71 -9.71
N ILE A 131 -22.51 11.15 -10.39
CA ILE A 131 -23.12 11.76 -11.59
C ILE A 131 -24.67 11.64 -11.53
N PRO A 132 -25.43 12.75 -11.65
CA PRO A 132 -24.98 14.14 -11.56
C PRO A 132 -24.34 14.47 -10.20
N GLY A 133 -23.67 15.61 -10.06
CA GLY A 133 -23.02 16.00 -8.80
C GLY A 133 -23.97 16.36 -7.65
N ASP A 134 -25.29 16.34 -7.88
CA ASP A 134 -26.31 16.77 -6.91
C ASP A 134 -26.91 15.62 -6.09
N ALA A 135 -28.01 15.88 -5.36
CA ALA A 135 -28.70 14.88 -4.56
C ALA A 135 -29.32 13.73 -5.38
N SER A 136 -29.56 13.92 -6.68
CA SER A 136 -30.11 12.91 -7.58
C SER A 136 -29.04 11.95 -8.15
N GLY A 137 -27.76 12.31 -7.97
CA GLY A 137 -26.60 11.56 -8.42
C GLY A 137 -26.42 10.19 -7.82
N SER A 138 -25.91 9.29 -8.66
CA SER A 138 -25.44 7.97 -8.25
C SER A 138 -23.91 7.92 -8.28
N TRP A 139 -23.32 7.15 -7.36
CA TRP A 139 -21.88 6.91 -7.33
C TRP A 139 -21.50 5.79 -8.29
N TYR A 140 -20.48 6.03 -9.09
CA TYR A 140 -19.88 5.09 -10.02
C TYR A 140 -18.40 4.91 -9.68
N THR A 141 -17.86 3.74 -9.98
CA THR A 141 -16.43 3.44 -9.82
C THR A 141 -15.72 3.63 -11.15
N ILE A 142 -14.56 4.28 -11.12
CA ILE A 142 -13.70 4.55 -12.27
C ILE A 142 -12.77 3.36 -12.47
N ASP A 143 -12.71 2.86 -13.70
CA ASP A 143 -11.65 1.99 -14.20
C ASP A 143 -10.59 2.86 -14.88
N LEU A 144 -9.58 3.23 -14.11
CA LEU A 144 -8.54 4.15 -14.55
C LEU A 144 -7.59 3.48 -15.54
N ASN A 145 -7.34 2.18 -15.40
CA ASN A 145 -6.44 1.44 -16.28
C ASN A 145 -6.95 1.43 -17.72
N SER A 146 -8.26 1.30 -17.88
CA SER A 146 -8.94 1.31 -19.20
C SER A 146 -9.40 2.71 -19.63
N SER A 147 -9.11 3.76 -18.86
CA SER A 147 -9.48 5.14 -19.19
C SER A 147 -8.46 5.78 -20.14
N PRO A 148 -8.87 6.51 -21.19
CA PRO A 148 -7.94 7.22 -22.08
C PRO A 148 -6.97 8.18 -21.35
N ILE A 149 -7.39 8.69 -20.18
CA ILE A 149 -6.53 9.52 -19.32
C ILE A 149 -5.25 8.82 -18.85
N SER A 150 -5.17 7.49 -18.89
CA SER A 150 -4.00 6.73 -18.45
C SER A 150 -2.90 6.62 -19.50
N LYS A 151 -3.15 7.09 -20.73
CA LYS A 151 -2.19 7.04 -21.84
C LYS A 151 -0.83 7.68 -21.49
N PRO A 152 0.28 7.15 -22.05
CA PRO A 152 1.59 7.77 -21.96
C PRO A 152 1.56 9.23 -22.42
N GLU A 153 2.35 10.10 -21.77
CA GLU A 153 2.39 11.54 -22.03
C GLU A 153 2.63 11.88 -23.52
N ALA A 154 3.50 11.14 -24.19
CA ALA A 154 3.80 11.34 -25.61
C ALA A 154 2.61 11.08 -26.57
N SER A 155 1.57 10.39 -26.09
CA SER A 155 0.39 9.99 -26.85
C SER A 155 -0.92 10.56 -26.29
N TYR A 156 -0.81 11.42 -25.28
CA TYR A 156 -1.95 12.05 -24.62
C TYR A 156 -2.33 13.33 -25.37
N ASP A 157 -3.62 13.48 -25.67
CA ASP A 157 -4.18 14.72 -26.24
C ASP A 157 -5.34 15.21 -25.36
N GLU A 158 -5.20 16.42 -24.81
CA GLU A 158 -6.14 17.01 -23.84
C GLU A 158 -7.56 17.17 -24.39
N ASP A 159 -7.72 17.36 -25.69
CA ASP A 159 -9.03 17.56 -26.30
C ASP A 159 -9.81 16.24 -26.46
N VAL A 160 -9.10 15.11 -26.57
CA VAL A 160 -9.69 13.79 -26.89
C VAL A 160 -9.54 12.74 -25.78
N ASP A 161 -8.54 12.86 -24.91
CA ASP A 161 -8.18 11.81 -23.93
C ASP A 161 -8.51 12.16 -22.47
N GLU A 162 -9.07 13.34 -22.21
CA GLU A 162 -9.60 13.74 -20.90
C GLU A 162 -10.91 12.99 -20.58
N VAL A 163 -10.83 11.66 -20.50
CA VAL A 163 -11.96 10.73 -20.38
C VAL A 163 -11.70 9.72 -19.27
N LEU A 164 -12.70 9.56 -18.41
CA LEU A 164 -12.77 8.49 -17.40
C LEU A 164 -13.77 7.42 -17.84
N ARG A 165 -13.36 6.16 -17.71
CA ARG A 165 -14.21 5.00 -17.94
C ARG A 165 -14.80 4.51 -16.63
N LEU A 166 -16.09 4.22 -16.63
CA LEU A 166 -16.80 3.63 -15.51
C LEU A 166 -16.75 2.10 -15.58
N THR A 167 -16.75 1.44 -14.43
CA THR A 167 -16.85 -0.03 -14.36
C THR A 167 -18.27 -0.53 -14.62
N THR A 168 -19.27 0.32 -14.40
CA THR A 168 -20.69 0.00 -14.59
C THR A 168 -21.33 1.02 -15.53
N PRO A 169 -22.22 0.60 -16.44
CA PRO A 169 -22.91 1.53 -17.33
C PRO A 169 -23.72 2.57 -16.55
N TYR A 170 -23.76 3.78 -17.08
CA TYR A 170 -24.62 4.83 -16.55
C TYR A 170 -26.09 4.37 -16.59
N ARG A 171 -26.83 4.70 -15.53
CA ARG A 171 -28.20 4.18 -15.31
C ARG A 171 -29.17 4.55 -16.44
N ASP A 172 -29.08 5.77 -16.96
CA ASP A 172 -29.98 6.27 -17.99
C ASP A 172 -29.43 5.87 -19.37
N PRO A 173 -30.26 5.29 -20.27
CA PRO A 173 -29.84 4.91 -21.61
C PRO A 173 -29.50 6.10 -22.54
N GLY A 174 -29.65 7.35 -22.11
CA GLY A 174 -29.35 8.53 -22.91
C GLY A 174 -30.53 8.98 -23.79
N THR A 175 -30.50 10.24 -24.22
CA THR A 175 -31.55 10.84 -25.07
C THR A 175 -31.19 10.90 -26.55
N SER A 176 -29.90 10.82 -26.87
CA SER A 176 -29.40 10.76 -28.24
C SER A 176 -29.65 9.40 -28.88
N ALA A 177 -29.60 9.35 -30.22
CA ALA A 177 -29.74 8.09 -30.93
C ALA A 177 -28.65 7.08 -30.49
N PRO A 178 -28.94 5.77 -30.41
CA PRO A 178 -27.97 4.79 -29.91
C PRO A 178 -26.66 4.70 -30.72
N ASN A 179 -26.66 5.20 -31.96
CA ASN A 179 -25.51 5.29 -32.84
C ASN A 179 -24.76 6.63 -32.78
N GLU A 180 -25.11 7.51 -31.84
CA GLU A 180 -24.34 8.72 -31.54
C GLU A 180 -23.37 8.46 -30.38
N VAL A 181 -22.13 8.96 -30.52
CA VAL A 181 -21.10 8.88 -29.46
C VAL A 181 -21.52 9.71 -28.24
N VAL A 182 -22.11 10.88 -28.44
CA VAL A 182 -22.61 11.69 -27.32
C VAL A 182 -23.93 11.10 -26.84
N ALA A 183 -24.00 10.71 -25.56
CA ALA A 183 -25.15 9.96 -25.06
C ALA A 183 -26.41 10.81 -24.85
N PHE A 184 -26.27 12.13 -24.69
CA PHE A 184 -27.37 13.05 -24.43
C PHE A 184 -27.35 14.22 -25.39
N ALA A 185 -28.53 14.59 -25.89
CA ALA A 185 -28.71 15.80 -26.68
C ALA A 185 -28.23 17.03 -25.88
N PRO A 186 -27.69 18.08 -26.53
CA PRO A 186 -27.21 19.27 -25.84
C PRO A 186 -28.22 19.85 -24.85
N GLY A 187 -27.80 20.00 -23.59
CA GLY A 187 -28.64 20.53 -22.51
C GLY A 187 -29.58 19.52 -21.83
N SER A 188 -29.57 18.25 -22.23
CA SER A 188 -30.44 17.20 -21.64
C SER A 188 -29.71 16.19 -20.74
N GLY A 189 -28.38 16.18 -20.76
CA GLY A 189 -27.54 15.26 -19.98
C GLY A 189 -26.96 15.88 -18.71
N PRO A 190 -26.42 15.05 -17.80
CA PRO A 190 -25.68 15.54 -16.64
C PRO A 190 -24.43 16.30 -17.08
N SER A 191 -24.23 17.50 -16.53
CA SER A 191 -23.05 18.33 -16.78
C SER A 191 -22.16 18.52 -15.55
N THR A 192 -22.64 18.11 -14.37
CA THR A 192 -21.95 18.26 -13.09
C THR A 192 -21.58 16.90 -12.51
N TYR A 193 -20.52 16.87 -11.71
CA TYR A 193 -20.05 15.68 -11.02
C TYR A 193 -19.43 16.04 -9.66
N LEU A 194 -19.26 15.04 -8.80
CA LEU A 194 -18.37 15.09 -7.64
C LEU A 194 -17.36 13.96 -7.77
N LEU A 195 -16.07 14.27 -7.83
CA LEU A 195 -15.01 13.28 -7.84
C LEU A 195 -14.36 13.19 -6.46
N GLU A 196 -14.36 11.99 -5.90
CA GLU A 196 -13.74 11.75 -4.60
C GLU A 196 -12.22 11.65 -4.75
N LEU A 197 -11.50 12.49 -4.02
CA LEU A 197 -10.04 12.49 -3.95
C LEU A 197 -9.56 11.72 -2.71
N PRO A 198 -8.33 11.18 -2.73
CA PRO A 198 -7.75 10.51 -1.58
C PRO A 198 -7.64 11.46 -0.39
N PRO A 199 -7.66 10.93 0.84
CA PRO A 199 -7.51 11.74 2.04
C PRO A 199 -6.25 12.62 2.01
N VAL A 200 -6.32 13.78 2.64
CA VAL A 200 -5.21 14.73 2.77
C VAL A 200 -4.75 14.82 4.21
N VAL A 201 -3.47 15.15 4.41
CA VAL A 201 -2.92 15.44 5.73
C VAL A 201 -3.68 16.62 6.34
N LEU A 202 -4.06 16.48 7.60
CA LEU A 202 -4.76 17.53 8.33
C LEU A 202 -3.84 18.77 8.46
N SER A 203 -4.40 19.96 8.27
CA SER A 203 -3.61 21.19 8.28
C SER A 203 -2.86 21.38 9.59
N GLY A 204 -1.55 21.65 9.50
CA GLY A 204 -0.68 21.89 10.67
C GLY A 204 -0.22 20.63 11.40
N GLU A 205 -0.59 19.43 10.94
CA GLU A 205 -0.05 18.19 11.46
C GLU A 205 1.26 17.82 10.74
N GLU A 206 2.24 17.36 11.52
CA GLU A 206 3.49 16.80 11.01
C GLU A 206 3.53 15.29 11.29
N PRO A 207 4.23 14.50 10.45
CA PRO A 207 4.45 13.09 10.71
C PRO A 207 5.03 12.84 12.10
N THR A 208 4.32 12.04 12.89
CA THR A 208 4.80 11.57 14.19
C THR A 208 5.60 10.29 13.98
N LEU A 209 6.89 10.34 14.25
CA LEU A 209 7.79 9.19 14.18
C LEU A 209 7.48 8.19 15.30
N LEU A 210 7.56 6.91 14.97
CA LEU A 210 7.62 5.83 15.96
C LEU A 210 8.93 5.95 16.78
N PRO A 211 9.00 5.32 17.97
CA PRO A 211 10.21 5.34 18.79
C PRO A 211 11.43 4.84 18.01
N ASN A 212 12.61 5.38 18.33
CA ASN A 212 13.84 5.03 17.64
C ASN A 212 14.03 3.52 17.52
N ASN A 213 14.36 3.08 16.32
CA ASN A 213 14.57 1.68 15.97
C ASN A 213 13.32 0.78 16.08
N ALA A 214 12.10 1.34 16.06
CA ALA A 214 10.85 0.59 15.96
C ALA A 214 10.12 0.88 14.64
N GLY A 215 9.41 -0.12 14.12
CA GLY A 215 8.57 0.02 12.94
C GLY A 215 7.40 -0.94 12.95
N ILE A 216 6.42 -0.68 12.08
CA ILE A 216 5.39 -1.67 11.75
C ILE A 216 5.91 -2.47 10.55
N ASP A 217 6.05 -3.78 10.72
CA ASP A 217 6.44 -4.72 9.68
C ASP A 217 5.23 -4.99 8.78
N LEU A 218 5.26 -4.52 7.53
CA LEU A 218 4.14 -4.68 6.62
C LEU A 218 3.99 -6.13 6.14
N ASP A 219 5.09 -6.87 5.99
CA ASP A 219 5.07 -8.25 5.51
C ASP A 219 4.55 -9.23 6.57
N ARG A 220 4.81 -8.96 7.86
CA ARG A 220 4.25 -9.73 9.00
C ARG A 220 2.90 -9.20 9.48
N SER A 221 2.41 -8.10 8.92
CA SER A 221 1.10 -7.57 9.30
C SER A 221 -0.03 -8.23 8.50
N TYR A 222 -1.19 -8.38 9.13
CA TYR A 222 -2.42 -8.73 8.43
C TYR A 222 -3.09 -7.44 7.95
N LEU A 223 -2.82 -7.09 6.69
CA LEU A 223 -3.21 -5.82 6.08
C LEU A 223 -4.37 -5.99 5.08
N PRO A 224 -5.20 -4.95 4.88
CA PRO A 224 -6.18 -4.93 3.81
C PRO A 224 -5.56 -5.19 2.43
N VAL A 225 -6.30 -5.87 1.56
CA VAL A 225 -5.86 -6.11 0.17
C VAL A 225 -5.65 -4.80 -0.58
N SER A 226 -6.44 -3.76 -0.30
CA SER A 226 -6.32 -2.42 -0.91
C SER A 226 -4.99 -1.73 -0.65
N TRP A 227 -4.24 -2.15 0.36
CA TRP A 227 -2.96 -1.55 0.75
C TRP A 227 -1.76 -2.25 0.11
N ARG A 228 -1.99 -3.40 -0.50
CA ARG A 228 -0.97 -4.22 -1.16
C ARG A 228 -0.93 -3.87 -2.63
N VAL A 229 0.26 -3.66 -3.17
CA VAL A 229 0.47 -3.53 -4.61
C VAL A 229 0.99 -4.88 -5.10
N THR A 230 0.54 -5.34 -6.27
CA THR A 230 1.04 -6.57 -6.93
C THR A 230 2.43 -6.38 -7.54
N GLY A 231 3.30 -5.60 -6.89
CA GLY A 231 4.64 -5.27 -7.35
C GLY A 231 5.70 -5.78 -6.38
N ILE A 232 6.82 -6.25 -6.94
CA ILE A 232 8.01 -6.68 -6.20
C ILE A 232 9.17 -5.82 -6.70
N SER A 233 10.04 -5.40 -5.80
CA SER A 233 11.32 -4.75 -6.13
C SER A 233 12.43 -5.79 -6.03
N GLY A 234 13.33 -5.80 -7.02
CA GLY A 234 14.60 -6.53 -7.01
C GLY A 234 15.66 -5.92 -6.10
N GLY A 235 15.26 -5.40 -4.93
CA GLY A 235 16.24 -4.88 -3.97
C GLY A 235 17.13 -3.71 -4.44
N GLU A 236 18.38 -3.74 -4.02
CA GLU A 236 19.41 -2.72 -4.28
C GLU A 236 20.01 -2.85 -5.68
N ASP A 237 20.04 -4.07 -6.25
CA ASP A 237 20.62 -4.34 -7.56
C ASP A 237 19.60 -4.28 -8.72
N GLY A 238 18.30 -4.31 -8.40
CA GLY A 238 17.20 -4.21 -9.34
C GLY A 238 16.97 -5.50 -10.15
N LEU A 239 17.60 -6.60 -9.77
CA LEU A 239 17.44 -7.92 -10.38
C LEU A 239 16.62 -8.81 -9.44
N PRO A 240 15.92 -9.84 -9.95
CA PRO A 240 15.34 -10.86 -9.09
C PRO A 240 16.43 -11.55 -8.26
N GLY A 241 16.14 -11.86 -7.01
CA GLY A 241 17.06 -12.66 -6.20
C GLY A 241 18.23 -11.83 -5.68
N LYS A 242 19.44 -12.35 -5.80
CA LYS A 242 20.67 -11.58 -5.55
C LYS A 242 21.59 -11.75 -6.74
N ALA A 243 22.04 -10.66 -7.34
CA ALA A 243 22.79 -10.68 -8.59
C ALA A 243 23.88 -11.76 -8.67
N GLY A 244 23.73 -12.70 -9.62
CA GLY A 244 24.69 -13.75 -9.90
C GLY A 244 24.70 -14.91 -8.89
N ILE A 245 23.65 -15.04 -8.07
CA ILE A 245 23.42 -16.16 -7.17
C ILE A 245 22.09 -16.83 -7.52
N ASP A 246 22.18 -18.03 -8.09
CA ASP A 246 21.06 -18.95 -8.30
C ASP A 246 20.46 -19.36 -6.94
N ASP A 247 19.31 -18.78 -6.60
CA ASP A 247 18.66 -18.91 -5.30
C ASP A 247 17.48 -19.91 -5.31
N ASP A 248 16.90 -20.21 -6.47
CA ASP A 248 15.87 -21.24 -6.67
C ASP A 248 16.45 -22.63 -7.03
N SER A 249 17.77 -22.72 -7.23
CA SER A 249 18.51 -23.92 -7.66
C SER A 249 18.14 -24.43 -9.07
N SER A 250 17.62 -23.56 -9.95
CA SER A 250 17.18 -23.90 -11.30
C SER A 250 18.20 -23.66 -12.42
N GLY A 251 19.31 -22.97 -12.12
CA GLY A 251 20.45 -22.84 -13.03
C GLY A 251 20.80 -21.42 -13.45
N GLY A 252 21.62 -20.75 -12.65
CA GLY A 252 22.72 -19.87 -13.08
C GLY A 252 22.43 -18.51 -13.72
N ALA A 253 21.18 -18.07 -13.88
CA ALA A 253 20.87 -16.72 -14.34
C ALA A 253 19.63 -16.17 -13.66
N ASP A 254 19.74 -14.92 -13.18
CA ASP A 254 18.66 -14.28 -12.44
C ASP A 254 17.35 -14.25 -13.26
N ASP A 255 16.28 -14.85 -12.73
CA ASP A 255 15.00 -14.98 -13.42
C ASP A 255 13.80 -14.58 -12.54
N ASN A 256 12.63 -14.32 -13.15
CA ASN A 256 11.47 -13.81 -12.42
C ASN A 256 10.92 -14.79 -11.36
N ASN A 257 11.33 -16.05 -11.34
CA ASN A 257 10.96 -17.01 -10.31
C ASN A 257 11.80 -16.87 -9.04
N GLU A 258 12.92 -16.15 -9.09
CA GLU A 258 13.85 -15.89 -7.98
C GLU A 258 13.39 -14.73 -7.06
N TYR A 259 12.32 -14.02 -7.42
CA TYR A 259 11.79 -12.97 -6.55
C TYR A 259 11.36 -13.49 -5.18
N LEU A 260 11.75 -12.75 -4.14
CA LEU A 260 11.45 -13.01 -2.74
C LEU A 260 12.00 -14.37 -2.27
N TRP A 261 13.06 -14.89 -2.90
CA TRP A 261 13.70 -16.12 -2.42
C TRP A 261 14.55 -15.90 -1.18
N PRO A 262 14.65 -16.93 -0.31
CA PRO A 262 15.54 -16.85 0.84
C PRO A 262 17.00 -16.70 0.41
N GLY A 263 17.59 -15.51 0.62
CA GLY A 263 18.89 -15.20 0.00
C GLY A 263 18.93 -13.85 -0.69
N SER A 264 17.77 -13.38 -1.14
CA SER A 264 17.63 -12.17 -1.95
C SER A 264 17.58 -10.89 -1.12
N ASP A 265 17.77 -9.76 -1.80
CA ASP A 265 17.50 -8.41 -1.27
C ASP A 265 16.14 -7.87 -1.75
N ASP A 266 15.33 -8.73 -2.38
CA ASP A 266 13.99 -8.40 -2.86
C ASP A 266 13.05 -7.99 -1.73
N TYR A 267 12.08 -7.15 -2.08
CA TYR A 267 11.01 -6.78 -1.16
C TYR A 267 9.69 -6.48 -1.86
N ARG A 268 8.59 -6.60 -1.11
CA ARG A 268 7.25 -6.28 -1.60
C ARG A 268 7.02 -4.78 -1.65
N LEU A 269 6.35 -4.33 -2.70
CA LEU A 269 5.88 -2.95 -2.79
C LEU A 269 4.50 -2.80 -2.15
N TYR A 270 4.38 -1.77 -1.33
CA TYR A 270 3.13 -1.38 -0.70
C TYR A 270 2.62 -0.08 -1.28
N SER A 271 1.31 0.17 -1.14
CA SER A 271 0.74 1.46 -1.51
C SER A 271 1.42 2.54 -0.67
N SER A 272 1.82 3.64 -1.31
CA SER A 272 2.34 4.83 -0.60
C SER A 272 1.29 5.52 0.30
N HIS A 273 0.03 5.07 0.22
CA HIS A 273 -1.11 5.61 0.95
C HIS A 273 -1.79 4.49 1.73
N LEU A 274 -1.24 4.18 2.90
CA LEU A 274 -1.77 3.23 3.85
C LEU A 274 -2.70 4.00 4.81
N ASP A 275 -3.94 4.22 4.38
CA ASP A 275 -4.87 5.12 5.06
C ASP A 275 -5.96 4.34 5.80
N LEU A 276 -6.08 4.59 7.11
CA LEU A 276 -7.18 4.05 7.91
C LEU A 276 -8.12 5.18 8.35
N MET A 277 -9.31 5.21 7.78
CA MET A 277 -10.33 6.22 8.06
C MET A 277 -11.35 5.73 9.09
N PHE A 278 -11.74 6.61 10.00
CA PHE A 278 -12.85 6.41 10.94
C PHE A 278 -14.03 7.30 10.58
N SER A 279 -15.23 6.73 10.64
CA SER A 279 -16.47 7.47 10.53
C SER A 279 -16.75 8.28 11.80
N PRO A 280 -17.66 9.27 11.75
CA PRO A 280 -18.15 9.98 12.94
C PRO A 280 -18.78 9.08 14.01
N ARG A 281 -19.08 7.82 13.67
CA ARG A 281 -19.61 6.80 14.61
C ARG A 281 -18.50 5.98 15.27
N GLY A 282 -17.23 6.28 14.97
CA GLY A 282 -16.07 5.59 15.51
C GLY A 282 -15.78 4.22 14.88
N THR A 283 -16.44 3.88 13.77
CA THR A 283 -16.19 2.66 13.00
C THR A 283 -15.19 2.92 11.89
N VAL A 284 -14.42 1.92 11.48
CA VAL A 284 -13.62 2.01 10.25
C VAL A 284 -14.55 2.26 9.06
N SER A 285 -14.12 3.10 8.12
CA SER A 285 -14.83 3.45 6.89
C SER A 285 -13.91 3.29 5.69
N GLY A 286 -14.48 3.07 4.50
CA GLY A 286 -13.73 2.83 3.27
C GLY A 286 -13.74 1.36 2.86
N SER A 287 -12.88 0.99 1.92
CA SER A 287 -12.71 -0.39 1.46
C SER A 287 -12.13 -1.28 2.58
N GLU A 288 -11.40 -0.68 3.51
CA GLU A 288 -10.80 -1.30 4.69
C GLU A 288 -11.86 -1.85 5.66
N ALA A 289 -13.05 -1.25 5.70
CA ALA A 289 -14.15 -1.69 6.57
C ALA A 289 -14.71 -3.07 6.17
N GLY A 290 -14.58 -3.45 4.89
CA GLY A 290 -15.01 -4.75 4.37
C GLY A 290 -13.97 -5.86 4.49
N GLY A 291 -12.70 -5.52 4.76
CA GLY A 291 -11.57 -6.46 4.76
C GLY A 291 -11.43 -7.33 6.01
N GLY A 292 -12.24 -7.10 7.04
CA GLY A 292 -12.21 -7.86 8.28
C GLY A 292 -11.22 -7.30 9.31
N LYS A 293 -10.35 -8.16 9.87
CA LYS A 293 -9.39 -7.76 10.91
C LYS A 293 -8.21 -7.03 10.25
N ILE A 294 -7.62 -6.07 10.95
CA ILE A 294 -6.31 -5.49 10.63
C ILE A 294 -5.41 -5.78 11.83
N HIS A 295 -4.23 -6.35 11.58
CA HIS A 295 -3.25 -6.64 12.64
C HIS A 295 -1.89 -6.07 12.25
N PHE A 296 -1.40 -5.15 13.06
CA PHE A 296 -0.07 -4.58 12.91
C PHE A 296 0.94 -5.31 13.78
N VAL A 297 1.99 -5.83 13.16
CA VAL A 297 3.15 -6.36 13.86
C VAL A 297 4.15 -5.24 14.06
N VAL A 298 4.42 -4.91 15.32
CA VAL A 298 5.40 -3.89 15.71
C VAL A 298 6.64 -4.57 16.25
N ASP A 299 7.79 -4.28 15.66
CA ASP A 299 9.07 -4.88 16.04
C ASP A 299 10.21 -3.85 15.88
N THR A 300 11.43 -4.21 16.25
CA THR A 300 12.60 -3.35 16.00
C THR A 300 12.99 -3.38 14.52
N LEU A 301 13.52 -2.28 13.96
CA LEU A 301 13.93 -2.24 12.54
C LEU A 301 14.95 -3.33 12.23
N GLU A 302 15.89 -3.58 13.15
CA GLU A 302 16.85 -4.68 13.07
C GLU A 302 16.15 -6.05 12.91
N ASN A 303 15.14 -6.35 13.74
CA ASN A 303 14.38 -7.60 13.65
C ASN A 303 13.49 -7.66 12.41
N ILE A 304 13.08 -6.53 11.84
CA ILE A 304 12.29 -6.48 10.61
C ILE A 304 13.18 -6.72 9.39
N GLN A 305 14.42 -6.24 9.45
CA GLN A 305 15.40 -6.38 8.38
C GLN A 305 16.23 -7.67 8.46
N SER A 306 16.08 -8.48 9.51
CA SER A 306 16.81 -9.73 9.70
C SER A 306 16.32 -10.85 8.77
N ALA A 307 16.41 -10.65 7.45
CA ALA A 307 16.07 -11.66 6.46
C ALA A 307 17.09 -12.80 6.44
N TRP A 308 16.61 -14.01 6.15
CA TRP A 308 17.47 -15.15 5.85
C TRP A 308 18.24 -14.90 4.56
N ARG A 309 19.55 -15.12 4.62
CA ARG A 309 20.47 -14.90 3.51
C ARG A 309 21.38 -16.10 3.37
N ARG A 310 21.35 -16.79 2.22
CA ARG A 310 22.26 -17.90 1.91
C ARG A 310 23.73 -17.47 2.05
N GLY A 311 24.56 -18.38 2.55
CA GLY A 311 26.01 -18.14 2.71
C GLY A 311 26.39 -17.22 3.89
N VAL A 312 25.44 -16.77 4.71
CA VAL A 312 25.70 -15.98 5.92
C VAL A 312 25.93 -16.91 7.11
N ASN A 313 26.86 -16.54 7.99
CA ASN A 313 27.07 -17.25 9.26
C ASN A 313 26.06 -16.75 10.28
N TYR A 314 25.17 -17.65 10.71
CA TYR A 314 24.24 -17.40 11.80
C TYR A 314 24.75 -18.06 13.07
N ALA A 315 24.68 -17.32 14.18
CA ALA A 315 24.95 -17.88 15.50
C ALA A 315 23.76 -18.74 15.95
N GLU A 316 24.02 -19.73 16.81
CA GLU A 316 22.95 -20.44 17.52
C GLU A 316 22.08 -19.43 18.28
N GLY A 317 20.76 -19.56 18.11
CA GLY A 317 19.76 -18.63 18.65
C GLY A 317 19.48 -17.40 17.77
N ALA A 318 20.18 -17.20 16.65
CA ALA A 318 19.90 -16.11 15.73
C ALA A 318 18.47 -16.24 15.17
N ARG A 319 17.74 -15.12 15.15
CA ARG A 319 16.36 -15.04 14.65
C ARG A 319 16.36 -14.39 13.28
N VAL A 320 15.72 -15.05 12.33
CA VAL A 320 15.74 -14.67 10.91
C VAL A 320 14.35 -14.82 10.30
N LEU A 321 14.10 -14.04 9.26
CA LEU A 321 12.81 -13.99 8.58
C LEU A 321 12.89 -14.63 7.21
N PHE A 322 11.77 -15.23 6.81
CA PHE A 322 11.57 -15.63 5.42
C PHE A 322 10.68 -14.64 4.70
N PRO A 323 11.05 -14.26 3.47
CA PRO A 323 10.11 -13.62 2.59
C PRO A 323 8.92 -14.57 2.38
N ALA A 324 7.70 -14.03 2.29
CA ALA A 324 6.53 -14.85 2.02
C ALA A 324 6.55 -15.31 0.56
N GLN A 325 6.16 -16.56 0.29
CA GLN A 325 6.11 -17.13 -1.07
C GLN A 325 4.87 -18.04 -1.26
N GLY A 326 4.42 -18.16 -2.52
CA GLY A 326 3.33 -19.04 -2.94
C GLY A 326 2.03 -18.84 -2.15
N PRO A 327 1.35 -19.91 -1.69
CA PRO A 327 0.08 -19.79 -0.95
C PRO A 327 0.23 -19.03 0.39
N TYR A 328 1.46 -18.78 0.84
CA TYR A 328 1.82 -18.04 2.04
C TYR A 328 2.17 -16.59 1.79
N GLU A 329 2.05 -16.09 0.55
CA GLU A 329 2.37 -14.72 0.10
C GLU A 329 1.85 -13.61 1.03
N PHE A 330 0.81 -13.91 1.82
CA PHE A 330 0.12 -12.97 2.70
C PHE A 330 -0.32 -13.51 4.07
N THR A 331 0.21 -14.66 4.52
CA THR A 331 -0.14 -15.26 5.83
C THR A 331 0.92 -14.91 6.90
N PRO A 332 0.62 -14.11 7.94
CA PRO A 332 1.66 -13.31 8.62
C PRO A 332 2.20 -13.88 9.94
N TYR A 333 1.69 -15.00 10.43
CA TYR A 333 2.09 -15.56 11.72
C TYR A 333 3.12 -16.69 11.49
N ASP A 334 4.25 -16.64 12.22
CA ASP A 334 5.31 -17.66 12.30
C ASP A 334 6.41 -17.67 11.22
N ARG A 335 6.76 -16.52 10.61
CA ARG A 335 7.93 -16.43 9.69
C ARG A 335 9.28 -16.23 10.39
N VAL A 336 9.36 -16.38 11.71
CA VAL A 336 10.62 -16.23 12.45
C VAL A 336 11.22 -17.60 12.71
N PHE A 337 12.38 -17.85 12.14
CA PHE A 337 13.14 -19.07 12.37
C PHE A 337 14.24 -18.77 13.37
N VAL A 338 14.54 -19.75 14.21
CA VAL A 338 15.61 -19.67 15.19
C VAL A 338 16.67 -20.66 14.75
N CYS A 339 17.88 -20.16 14.47
CA CYS A 339 19.02 -20.99 14.16
C CYS A 339 19.31 -21.90 15.35
N THR A 340 19.12 -23.22 15.19
CA THR A 340 19.32 -24.19 16.28
C THR A 340 20.77 -24.62 16.46
N THR A 341 21.61 -24.37 15.45
CA THR A 341 23.03 -24.72 15.43
C THR A 341 23.80 -23.67 14.66
N ALA A 342 24.86 -23.11 15.23
CA ALA A 342 25.68 -22.12 14.55
C ALA A 342 26.30 -22.69 13.25
N GLY A 343 26.23 -21.94 12.16
CA GLY A 343 26.73 -22.41 10.85
C GLY A 343 26.48 -21.45 9.71
N GLN A 344 26.97 -21.82 8.53
CA GLN A 344 26.70 -21.10 7.29
C GLN A 344 25.37 -21.59 6.71
N SER A 345 24.43 -20.67 6.49
CA SER A 345 23.10 -20.98 5.96
C SER A 345 23.17 -21.55 4.53
N GLY A 346 22.43 -22.65 4.30
CA GLY A 346 22.18 -23.22 2.97
C GLY A 346 21.14 -22.44 2.16
N ALA A 347 20.74 -23.01 1.02
CA ALA A 347 19.64 -22.50 0.21
C ALA A 347 18.27 -22.79 0.86
N ASP A 348 18.16 -23.92 1.58
CA ASP A 348 16.98 -24.28 2.33
C ASP A 348 17.11 -23.82 3.79
N PRO A 349 16.15 -23.04 4.30
CA PRO A 349 16.16 -22.59 5.69
C PRO A 349 15.74 -23.56 6.76
N THR A 350 15.21 -24.71 6.36
CA THR A 350 14.80 -25.77 7.27
C THR A 350 15.95 -26.71 7.65
N VAL A 351 17.15 -26.49 7.08
CA VAL A 351 18.33 -27.36 7.22
C VAL A 351 19.53 -26.62 7.78
#